data_AF-A0A6B0WNE0-F1
#
_entry.id   AF-A0A6B0WNE0-F1
#
_cell.length_a   1.000
_cell.length_b   1.000
_cell.length_c   1.000
_cell.angle_alpha   90.00
_cell.angle_beta   90.00
_cell.angle_gamma   90.00
#
_symmetry.space_group_name_H-M   'P 1'
#
loop_
_entity.id
_entity.type
_entity.pdbx_description
1 polymer ?
#
loop_
_entity_poly.entity_id
_entity_poly.type
_entity_poly.pdbx_seq_one_letter_code
_entity_poly.pdbx_strand_id
1 'polypeptide(L)'
;MRPILLPLALVIASVATAGSLYYSEVAGYLPCEMCWYQRICMYALVPVLAVALIRRDRRGGWYGLPLAVAGLGLSVYHYQLQLFPDQGSTCDVAAPCTYQWVDSLGFVSIPFMAGGGFIGVAGLLLLSLRSGR
;
A
#
# COMPACT_ATOMS: atom_id res chain seq x y z
N MET A 1 -7.01 -23.49 -6.32
CA MET A 1 -6.33 -22.17 -6.36
C MET A 1 -7.26 -20.98 -6.08
N ARG A 2 -8.50 -20.95 -6.61
CA ARG A 2 -9.48 -19.84 -6.40
C ARG A 2 -9.81 -19.43 -4.95
N PRO A 3 -9.91 -20.33 -3.94
CA PRO A 3 -10.26 -19.88 -2.58
C PRO A 3 -9.13 -19.15 -1.84
N ILE A 4 -7.90 -19.21 -2.35
CA ILE A 4 -6.71 -18.69 -1.66
C ILE A 4 -6.41 -17.22 -2.02
N LEU A 5 -6.94 -16.72 -3.14
CA LEU A 5 -6.58 -15.40 -3.67
C LEU A 5 -6.98 -14.23 -2.75
N LEU A 6 -8.23 -14.20 -2.27
CA LEU A 6 -8.72 -13.18 -1.34
C LEU A 6 -8.02 -13.25 0.04
N PRO A 7 -7.89 -14.43 0.68
CA PRO A 7 -7.09 -14.56 1.89
C PRO A 7 -5.65 -14.07 1.73
N LEU A 8 -4.99 -14.42 0.62
CA LEU A 8 -3.61 -14.00 0.38
C LEU A 8 -3.50 -12.48 0.21
N ALA A 9 -4.45 -11.86 -0.50
CA ALA A 9 -4.51 -10.40 -0.62
C ALA A 9 -4.73 -9.72 0.75
N LEU A 10 -5.59 -10.30 1.59
CA LEU A 10 -5.81 -9.82 2.96
C LEU A 10 -4.54 -9.93 3.81
N VAL A 11 -3.81 -11.05 3.73
CA VAL A 11 -2.54 -11.24 4.45
C VAL A 11 -1.51 -10.19 4.02
N ILE A 12 -1.35 -9.95 2.71
CA ILE A 12 -0.42 -8.92 2.22
C ILE A 12 -0.81 -7.54 2.74
N ALA A 13 -2.09 -7.16 2.65
CA ALA A 13 -2.57 -5.86 3.15
C ALA A 13 -2.36 -5.72 4.67
N SER A 14 -2.59 -6.80 5.43
CA SER A 14 -2.44 -6.81 6.88
C SER A 14 -0.97 -6.71 7.30
N VAL A 15 -0.07 -7.45 6.64
CA VAL A 15 1.38 -7.38 6.88
C VAL A 15 1.92 -6.00 6.49
N ALA A 16 1.48 -5.43 5.37
CA ALA A 16 1.88 -4.07 4.96
C ALA A 16 1.39 -3.02 5.97
N THR A 17 0.18 -3.16 6.49
CA THR A 17 -0.39 -2.29 7.53
C THR A 17 0.41 -2.40 8.83
N ALA A 18 0.68 -3.62 9.29
CA ALA A 18 1.47 -3.87 10.49
C ALA A 18 2.91 -3.34 10.34
N GLY A 19 3.54 -3.53 9.19
CA GLY A 19 4.86 -2.97 8.89
C GLY A 19 4.84 -1.44 8.90
N SER A 20 3.81 -0.81 8.33
CA SER A 20 3.65 0.64 8.38
C SER A 20 3.52 1.18 9.81
N LEU A 21 2.76 0.49 10.66
CA LEU A 21 2.61 0.82 12.09
C LEU A 21 3.93 0.64 12.85
N TYR A 22 4.65 -0.47 12.62
CA TYR A 22 5.93 -0.74 13.25
C TYR A 22 6.95 0.38 12.97
N TYR A 23 7.02 0.85 11.72
CA TYR A 23 7.94 1.92 11.36
C TYR A 23 7.64 3.24 12.08
N SER A 24 6.38 3.57 12.36
CA SER A 24 6.05 4.81 13.10
C SER A 24 6.15 4.67 14.60
N GLU A 25 5.60 3.59 15.17
CA GLU A 25 5.48 3.46 16.63
C GLU A 25 6.75 2.91 17.29
N VAL A 26 7.49 2.04 16.59
CA VAL A 26 8.67 1.37 17.15
C VAL A 26 9.96 1.95 16.61
N ALA A 27 10.05 2.15 15.29
CA ALA A 27 11.26 2.73 14.67
C ALA A 27 11.29 4.27 14.73
N GLY A 28 10.19 4.91 15.11
CA GLY A 28 10.10 6.37 15.27
C GLY A 28 10.12 7.17 13.96
N TYR A 29 9.81 6.55 12.82
CA TYR A 29 9.76 7.25 11.55
C TYR A 29 8.49 8.09 11.44
N LEU A 30 8.67 9.40 11.35
CA LEU A 30 7.55 10.32 11.13
C LEU A 30 7.00 10.14 9.71
N PRO A 31 5.69 9.88 9.55
CA PRO A 31 5.06 9.76 8.25
C PRO A 31 4.92 11.15 7.62
N CYS A 32 5.39 11.31 6.38
CA CYS A 32 5.10 12.48 5.58
C CYS A 32 3.64 12.47 5.08
N GLU A 33 3.20 13.58 4.49
CA GLU A 33 1.84 13.73 3.94
C GLU A 33 1.51 12.65 2.89
N MET A 34 2.45 12.34 1.98
CA MET A 34 2.25 11.30 0.97
C MET A 34 2.15 9.89 1.56
N CYS A 35 2.92 9.60 2.62
CA CYS A 35 2.80 8.35 3.37
C CYS A 35 1.41 8.22 4.02
N TRP A 36 0.84 9.32 4.50
CA TRP A 36 -0.52 9.33 5.05
C TRP A 36 -1.57 8.95 4.00
N TYR A 37 -1.50 9.51 2.80
CA TYR A 37 -2.42 9.11 1.72
C TYR A 37 -2.27 7.63 1.36
N GLN A 38 -1.04 7.10 1.31
CA GLN A 38 -0.81 5.66 1.10
C GLN A 38 -1.40 4.80 2.24
N ARG A 39 -1.28 5.24 3.50
CA ARG A 39 -1.87 4.56 4.65
C ARG A 39 -3.39 4.49 4.57
N ILE A 40 -4.05 5.57 4.16
CA ILE A 40 -5.52 5.57 3.99
C ILE A 40 -5.93 4.45 3.02
N CYS A 41 -5.26 4.34 1.86
CA CYS A 41 -5.55 3.29 0.89
C CYS A 41 -5.25 1.88 1.43
N MET A 42 -4.09 1.68 2.07
CA MET A 42 -3.69 0.35 2.57
C MET A 42 -4.53 -0.11 3.76
N TYR A 43 -4.83 0.79 4.70
CA TYR A 43 -5.56 0.45 5.91
C TYR A 43 -7.04 0.22 5.60
N ALA A 44 -7.60 0.93 4.60
CA ALA A 44 -8.96 0.68 4.12
C ALA A 44 -9.09 -0.69 3.41
N LEU A 45 -8.03 -1.21 2.78
CA LEU A 45 -8.05 -2.52 2.14
C LEU A 45 -8.29 -3.66 3.13
N VAL A 46 -7.73 -3.58 4.34
CA VAL A 46 -7.86 -4.65 5.35
C VAL A 46 -9.32 -4.97 5.70
N PRO A 47 -10.17 -4.02 6.17
CA PRO A 47 -11.56 -4.30 6.48
C PRO A 47 -12.37 -4.64 5.24
N VAL A 48 -12.11 -4.02 4.09
CA VAL A 48 -12.82 -4.32 2.83
C VAL A 48 -12.60 -5.78 2.42
N LEU A 49 -11.36 -6.25 2.44
CA LEU A 49 -11.01 -7.63 2.10
C LEU A 49 -11.47 -8.62 3.18
N ALA A 50 -11.42 -8.25 4.46
CA ALA A 50 -11.93 -9.08 5.55
C ALA A 50 -13.44 -9.32 5.44
N VAL A 51 -14.22 -8.26 5.18
CA VAL A 51 -15.68 -8.37 4.98
C VAL A 51 -15.99 -9.21 3.75
N ALA A 52 -15.27 -9.00 2.65
CA ALA A 52 -15.41 -9.83 1.45
C ALA A 52 -15.15 -11.32 1.72
N LEU A 53 -14.13 -11.62 2.54
CA LEU A 53 -13.79 -12.99 2.92
C LEU A 53 -14.88 -13.63 3.80
N ILE A 54 -15.35 -12.92 4.83
CA ILE A 54 -16.39 -13.41 5.76
C ILE A 54 -17.71 -13.68 5.01
N ARG A 55 -18.12 -12.76 4.13
CA ARG A 55 -19.34 -12.92 3.33
C ARG A 55 -19.19 -13.90 2.17
N ARG A 56 -17.98 -14.42 1.94
CA ARG A 56 -17.63 -15.22 0.75
C ARG A 56 -18.03 -14.51 -0.55
N ASP A 57 -18.01 -13.17 -0.54
CA ASP A 57 -18.45 -12.36 -1.65
C ASP A 57 -17.31 -12.18 -2.65
N ARG A 58 -17.45 -12.85 -3.80
CA ARG A 58 -16.50 -12.76 -4.91
C ARG A 58 -16.45 -11.38 -5.56
N ARG A 59 -17.47 -10.54 -5.34
CA ARG A 59 -17.50 -9.15 -5.80
C ARG A 59 -16.65 -8.23 -4.92
N GLY A 60 -16.20 -8.70 -3.77
CA GLY A 60 -15.28 -8.00 -2.87
C GLY A 60 -14.04 -7.41 -3.57
N GLY A 61 -13.55 -8.09 -4.62
CA GLY A 61 -12.45 -7.59 -5.43
C GLY A 61 -12.72 -6.27 -6.15
N TRP A 62 -13.98 -5.98 -6.53
CA TRP A 62 -14.36 -4.72 -7.16
C TRP A 62 -14.28 -3.53 -6.20
N TYR A 63 -14.45 -3.76 -4.90
CA TYR A 63 -14.34 -2.70 -3.89
C TYR A 63 -12.88 -2.46 -3.49
N GLY A 64 -12.07 -3.52 -3.42
CA GLY A 64 -10.65 -3.40 -3.08
C GLY A 64 -9.78 -2.88 -4.23
N LEU A 65 -10.12 -3.19 -5.48
CA LEU A 65 -9.27 -2.84 -6.63
C LEU A 65 -9.03 -1.32 -6.80
N PRO A 66 -10.05 -0.43 -6.71
CA PRO A 66 -9.83 1.01 -6.80
C PRO A 66 -8.87 1.53 -5.73
N LEU A 67 -8.99 1.02 -4.49
CA LEU A 67 -8.10 1.40 -3.38
C LEU A 67 -6.66 0.96 -3.64
N ALA A 68 -6.47 -0.27 -4.13
CA ALA A 68 -5.14 -0.78 -4.45
C ALA A 68 -4.49 -0.02 -5.62
N VAL A 69 -5.26 0.32 -6.65
CA VAL A 69 -4.76 1.10 -7.81
C VAL A 69 -4.44 2.55 -7.43
N ALA A 70 -5.29 3.20 -6.62
CA ALA A 70 -5.03 4.55 -6.14
C ALA A 70 -3.77 4.59 -5.24
N GLY A 71 -3.66 3.64 -4.31
CA GLY A 71 -2.47 3.49 -3.47
C GLY A 71 -1.21 3.23 -4.27
N LEU A 72 -1.30 2.41 -5.33
CA LEU A 72 -0.19 2.19 -6.25
C LEU A 72 0.24 3.48 -6.95
N GLY A 73 -0.71 4.25 -7.50
CA GLY A 73 -0.40 5.54 -8.13
C GLY A 73 0.31 6.51 -7.19
N LEU A 74 -0.18 6.61 -5.94
CA LEU A 74 0.45 7.42 -4.90
C LEU A 74 1.86 6.93 -4.54
N SER A 75 2.08 5.62 -4.49
CA SER A 75 3.40 5.05 -4.20
C SER A 75 4.42 5.33 -5.31
N VAL A 76 4.00 5.25 -6.57
CA VAL A 76 4.84 5.56 -7.73
C VAL A 76 5.20 7.04 -7.74
N TYR A 77 4.22 7.92 -7.52
CA TYR A 77 4.46 9.35 -7.45
C TYR A 77 5.42 9.71 -6.30
N HIS A 78 5.20 9.14 -5.12
CA HIS A 78 6.06 9.40 -3.96
C HIS A 78 7.49 8.87 -4.16
N TYR A 79 7.64 7.69 -4.76
CA TYR A 79 8.97 7.16 -5.09
C TYR A 79 9.69 8.03 -6.12
N GLN A 80 8.98 8.51 -7.14
CA GLN A 80 9.51 9.46 -8.12
C GLN A 80 9.98 10.76 -7.45
N LEU A 81 9.21 11.27 -6.48
CA LEU A 81 9.56 12.49 -5.73
C LEU A 81 10.84 12.32 -4.91
N GLN A 82 11.08 11.12 -4.36
CA GLN A 82 12.33 10.80 -3.67
C GLN A 82 13.54 10.76 -4.62
N LEU A 83 13.34 10.34 -5.87
CA LEU A 83 14.39 10.33 -6.88
C LEU A 83 14.71 11.74 -7.44
N PHE A 84 13.71 12.63 -7.48
CA PHE A 84 13.84 13.99 -8.00
C PHE A 84 13.35 15.03 -6.98
N PRO A 85 14.12 15.26 -5.89
CA PRO A 85 13.67 16.07 -4.76
C PRO A 85 13.43 17.54 -5.09
N ASP A 86 14.04 18.05 -6.16
CA ASP A 86 13.90 19.45 -6.60
C ASP A 86 12.51 19.77 -7.20
N GLN A 87 11.70 18.74 -7.50
CA GLN A 87 10.37 18.92 -8.12
C GLN A 87 9.31 19.38 -7.12
N GLY A 88 9.53 19.19 -5.82
CA GLY A 88 8.60 19.60 -4.78
C GLY A 88 8.77 18.81 -3.49
N SER A 89 8.47 19.47 -2.38
CA SER A 89 8.36 18.83 -1.06
C SER A 89 7.13 19.37 -0.34
N THR A 90 6.74 18.71 0.74
CA THR A 90 5.67 19.19 1.63
C THR A 90 6.17 20.36 2.46
N CYS A 91 5.26 21.26 2.88
CA CYS A 91 5.56 22.34 3.81
C CYS A 91 5.92 21.88 5.25
N ASP A 92 6.12 20.58 5.48
CA ASP A 92 6.51 20.03 6.76
C ASP A 92 8.04 19.83 6.81
N VAL A 93 8.70 20.64 7.65
CA VAL A 93 10.15 20.63 7.85
C VAL A 93 10.59 19.41 8.66
N ALA A 94 9.72 18.84 9.49
CA ALA A 94 10.05 17.70 10.35
C ALA A 94 9.97 16.36 9.60
N ALA A 95 9.18 16.27 8.53
CA ALA A 95 9.01 15.05 7.75
C ALA A 95 8.76 15.32 6.25
N PRO A 96 9.76 15.80 5.50
CA PRO A 96 9.60 16.08 4.07
C PRO A 96 9.45 14.77 3.27
N CYS A 97 8.55 14.75 2.26
CA CYS A 97 8.32 13.58 1.41
C CYS A 97 9.56 13.11 0.61
N THR A 98 10.55 13.98 0.44
CA THR A 98 11.80 13.65 -0.25
C THR A 98 12.78 12.88 0.64
N TYR A 99 12.56 12.87 1.96
CA TYR A 99 13.45 12.19 2.88
C TYR A 99 13.26 10.67 2.87
N GLN A 100 14.38 9.95 2.83
CA GLN A 100 14.41 8.49 2.82
C GLN A 100 14.86 7.96 4.19
N TRP A 101 13.89 7.55 5.02
CA TRP A 101 14.17 6.90 6.31
C TRP A 101 14.84 5.53 6.18
N VAL A 102 14.45 4.79 5.14
CA VAL A 102 14.97 3.47 4.83
C VAL A 102 15.50 3.53 3.41
N ASP A 103 16.78 3.22 3.26
CA ASP A 103 17.43 2.99 1.98
C ASP A 103 18.25 1.70 2.05
N SER A 104 17.54 0.58 2.11
CA SER A 104 18.20 -0.72 2.11
C SER A 104 18.51 -1.06 0.65
N LEU A 105 19.79 -1.23 0.28
CA LEU A 105 20.27 -1.52 -1.08
C LEU A 105 20.35 -0.35 -2.07
N GLY A 106 20.14 0.91 -1.66
CA GLY A 106 20.27 2.09 -2.53
C GLY A 106 19.05 2.36 -3.43
N PHE A 107 17.96 1.60 -3.26
CA PHE A 107 16.71 1.74 -4.02
C PHE A 107 15.46 1.30 -3.24
N VAL A 108 15.58 0.47 -2.20
CA VAL A 108 14.41 0.02 -1.42
C VAL A 108 14.07 1.08 -0.38
N SER A 109 13.15 1.96 -0.76
CA SER A 109 12.53 2.92 0.15
C SER A 109 11.13 2.47 0.60
N ILE A 110 10.61 3.14 1.63
CA ILE A 110 9.25 2.90 2.14
C ILE A 110 8.18 2.95 1.05
N PRO A 111 8.11 3.98 0.17
CA PRO A 111 7.12 4.00 -0.90
C PRO A 111 7.32 2.87 -1.92
N PHE A 112 8.55 2.41 -2.16
CA PHE A 112 8.80 1.24 -3.02
C PHE A 112 8.20 -0.04 -2.43
N MET A 113 8.42 -0.29 -1.13
CA MET A 113 7.82 -1.43 -0.43
C MET A 113 6.28 -1.37 -0.43
N ALA A 114 5.72 -0.17 -0.21
CA ALA A 114 4.28 0.04 -0.28
C ALA A 114 3.73 -0.25 -1.69
N GLY A 115 4.42 0.21 -2.74
CA GLY A 115 4.10 -0.09 -4.13
C GLY A 115 4.08 -1.58 -4.43
N GLY A 116 5.09 -2.33 -3.94
CA GLY A 116 5.10 -3.79 -4.03
C GLY A 116 3.88 -4.44 -3.37
N GLY A 117 3.49 -3.96 -2.19
CA GLY A 117 2.26 -4.39 -1.50
C GLY A 117 1.00 -4.13 -2.33
N PHE A 118 0.84 -2.91 -2.86
CA PHE A 118 -0.31 -2.56 -3.69
C PHE A 118 -0.36 -3.35 -5.01
N ILE A 119 0.77 -3.60 -5.67
CA ILE A 119 0.86 -4.46 -6.85
C ILE A 119 0.42 -5.88 -6.52
N GLY A 120 0.93 -6.43 -5.40
CA GLY A 120 0.57 -7.78 -4.95
C GLY A 120 -0.93 -7.91 -4.70
N VAL A 121 -1.52 -6.96 -3.96
CA VAL A 121 -2.96 -6.94 -3.71
C VAL A 121 -3.75 -6.75 -5.02
N ALA A 122 -3.43 -5.74 -5.83
CA ALA A 122 -4.14 -5.48 -7.09
C ALA A 122 -4.09 -6.67 -8.05
N GLY A 123 -2.92 -7.31 -8.19
CA GLY A 123 -2.74 -8.50 -9.03
C GLY A 123 -3.61 -9.66 -8.56
N LEU A 124 -3.65 -9.93 -7.25
CA LEU A 124 -4.50 -10.98 -6.68
C LEU A 124 -5.99 -10.68 -6.86
N LEU A 125 -6.41 -9.43 -6.69
CA LEU A 125 -7.80 -9.02 -6.93
C LEU A 125 -8.18 -9.15 -8.41
N LEU A 126 -7.33 -8.71 -9.34
CA LEU A 126 -7.57 -8.86 -10.78
C LEU A 126 -7.69 -10.34 -11.19
N LEU A 127 -6.83 -11.20 -10.67
CA LEU A 127 -6.91 -12.65 -10.91
C LEU A 127 -8.20 -13.24 -10.33
N SER A 128 -8.59 -12.82 -9.13
CA SER A 128 -9.86 -13.24 -8.50
C SER A 128 -11.07 -12.84 -9.34
N LEU A 129 -11.08 -11.61 -9.87
CA LEU A 129 -12.18 -11.09 -10.70
C LEU A 129 -12.26 -11.78 -12.08
N ARG A 130 -11.11 -12.08 -12.71
CA ARG A 130 -11.07 -12.82 -13.98
C ARG A 130 -11.56 -14.26 -13.85
N SER A 131 -11.29 -14.90 -12.71
CA SER A 131 -11.71 -16.29 -12.45
C SER A 131 -13.17 -16.42 -12.01
N GLY A 132 -13.86 -15.30 -11.76
CA GLY A 132 -15.28 -15.25 -11.40
C GLY A 132 -16.24 -15.14 -12.58
N ARG A 133 -15.73 -14.91 -13.80
CA ARG A 133 -16.43 -15.17 -15.07
C ARG A 133 -16.26 -16.63 -15.46
#